data_AF-A0A5K0X6P7-F1
#
_entry.id   AF-A0A5K0X6P7-F1
#
_cell.length_a   1.000
_cell.length_b   1.000
_cell.length_c   1.000
_cell.angle_alpha   90.00
_cell.angle_beta   90.00
_cell.angle_gamma   90.00
#
_symmetry.space_group_name_H-M   'P 1'
#
loop_
_entity.id
_entity.type
_entity.pdbx_description
1 polymer ?
#
loop_
_entity_poly.entity_id
_entity_poly.type
_entity_poly.pdbx_seq_one_letter_code
_entity_poly.pdbx_strand_id
1 'polypeptide(L)'
;MVDVGDEQKHQEEEDVGRRGKHHFVLVHGVGHGAWCWYKVRTLLQAAGHSVTCVDLSSAGIDPSDANALSSFDAYDQPLITHLLSNLPADQK
;
A
#
# COMPACT_ATOMS: atom_id res chain seq x y z
N MET A 1 46.36 8.68 -11.43
CA MET A 1 45.33 7.66 -11.71
C MET A 1 44.29 7.82 -10.61
N VAL A 2 43.30 8.67 -10.85
CA VAL A 2 42.11 8.72 -9.99
C VAL A 2 41.17 7.63 -10.49
N ASP A 3 40.68 6.86 -9.53
CA ASP A 3 39.93 5.62 -9.75
C ASP A 3 38.57 5.94 -10.39
N VAL A 4 38.31 5.32 -11.55
CA VAL A 4 37.09 5.51 -12.35
C VAL A 4 35.85 4.87 -11.69
N GLY A 5 36.04 4.17 -10.55
CA GLY A 5 34.97 3.49 -9.81
C GLY A 5 34.13 4.37 -8.88
N ASP A 6 34.58 5.59 -8.54
CA ASP A 6 33.89 6.46 -7.56
C ASP A 6 32.71 7.24 -8.18
N GLU A 7 32.75 7.45 -9.50
CA GLU A 7 31.74 8.23 -10.23
C GLU A 7 30.44 7.44 -10.49
N GLN A 8 30.46 6.10 -10.43
CA GLN A 8 29.28 5.28 -10.66
C GLN A 8 28.36 5.16 -9.43
N LYS A 9 28.86 5.42 -8.21
CA LYS A 9 28.09 5.24 -6.97
C LYS A 9 27.13 6.39 -6.65
N HIS A 10 27.44 7.60 -7.12
CA HIS A 10 26.57 8.77 -6.91
C HIS A 10 25.36 8.82 -7.87
N GLN A 11 25.44 8.15 -9.03
CA GLN A 11 24.38 8.25 -10.04
C GLN A 11 23.16 7.35 -9.72
N GLU A 12 23.37 6.20 -9.07
CA GLU A 12 22.30 5.30 -8.62
C GLU A 12 21.57 5.83 -7.36
N GLU A 13 22.28 6.50 -6.45
CA GLU A 13 21.69 7.10 -5.24
C GLU A 13 20.78 8.31 -5.57
N GLU A 14 21.09 9.06 -6.64
CA GLU A 14 20.31 10.22 -7.11
C GLU A 14 19.06 9.84 -7.92
N ASP A 15 19.08 8.75 -8.71
CA ASP A 15 17.89 8.26 -9.45
C ASP A 15 16.83 7.68 -8.50
N VAL A 16 17.25 7.01 -7.42
CA VAL A 16 16.37 6.58 -6.32
C VAL A 16 15.68 7.80 -5.68
N GLY A 17 16.36 8.95 -5.58
CA GLY A 17 15.81 10.20 -5.05
C GLY A 17 14.80 10.92 -5.97
N ARG A 18 14.75 10.56 -7.27
CA ARG A 18 13.87 11.21 -8.27
C ARG A 18 12.60 10.43 -8.59
N ARG A 19 12.46 9.19 -8.13
CA ARG A 19 11.16 8.50 -8.16
C ARG A 19 10.28 9.05 -7.04
N GLY A 20 9.26 9.83 -7.42
CA GLY A 20 8.36 10.48 -6.48
C GLY A 20 7.81 9.53 -5.42
N LYS A 21 7.59 10.04 -4.21
CA LYS A 21 6.97 9.27 -3.12
C LYS A 21 5.51 8.98 -3.48
N HIS A 22 5.24 7.75 -3.88
CA HIS A 22 3.87 7.28 -4.10
C HIS A 22 3.16 6.90 -2.80
N HIS A 23 1.83 6.94 -2.84
CA HIS A 23 0.96 6.33 -1.85
C HIS A 23 0.44 5.00 -2.39
N PHE A 24 0.83 3.89 -1.74
CA PHE A 24 0.36 2.55 -2.06
C PHE A 24 -0.86 2.18 -1.21
N VAL A 25 -1.85 1.59 -1.86
CA VAL A 25 -3.02 1.00 -1.21
C VAL A 25 -2.95 -0.51 -1.42
N LEU A 26 -2.82 -1.27 -0.34
CA LEU A 26 -2.71 -2.72 -0.36
C LEU A 26 -4.03 -3.35 0.06
N VAL A 27 -4.63 -4.09 -0.87
CA VAL A 27 -5.90 -4.81 -0.69
C VAL A 27 -5.60 -6.31 -0.62
N HIS A 28 -6.06 -6.98 0.42
CA HIS A 28 -5.83 -8.42 0.62
C HIS A 28 -6.81 -9.28 -0.20
N GLY A 29 -6.48 -10.56 -0.36
CA GLY A 29 -7.36 -11.57 -0.95
C GLY A 29 -8.27 -12.25 0.09
N VAL A 30 -9.10 -13.19 -0.37
CA VAL A 30 -10.02 -13.97 0.48
C VAL A 30 -9.27 -14.70 1.60
N GLY A 31 -9.86 -14.75 2.80
CA GLY A 31 -9.32 -15.44 3.97
C GLY A 31 -8.13 -14.76 4.66
N HIS A 32 -7.81 -13.53 4.27
CA HIS A 32 -6.74 -12.72 4.84
C HIS A 32 -7.31 -11.41 5.42
N GLY A 33 -6.41 -10.55 5.89
CA GLY A 33 -6.70 -9.17 6.27
C GLY A 33 -5.46 -8.31 5.97
N ALA A 34 -5.50 -7.04 6.34
CA ALA A 34 -4.39 -6.10 6.23
C ALA A 34 -3.07 -6.63 6.83
N TRP A 35 -3.16 -7.52 7.83
CA TRP A 35 -2.02 -8.16 8.48
C TRP A 35 -1.11 -8.94 7.52
N CYS A 36 -1.61 -9.47 6.40
CA CYS A 36 -0.79 -10.24 5.46
C CYS A 36 0.28 -9.38 4.78
N TRP A 37 0.08 -8.05 4.75
CA TRP A 37 0.96 -7.10 4.10
C TRP A 37 2.10 -6.59 4.98
N TYR A 38 2.24 -7.06 6.23
CA TYR A 38 3.16 -6.44 7.19
C TYR A 38 4.60 -6.26 6.65
N LYS A 39 5.17 -7.29 5.99
CA LYS A 39 6.53 -7.22 5.42
C LYS A 39 6.63 -6.19 4.31
N VAL A 40 5.69 -6.25 3.36
CA VAL A 40 5.67 -5.37 2.18
C VAL A 40 5.47 -3.92 2.61
N ARG A 41 4.55 -3.68 3.55
CA ARG A 41 4.32 -2.38 4.15
C ARG A 41 5.60 -1.82 4.76
N THR A 42 6.29 -2.60 5.59
CA THR A 42 7.54 -2.14 6.24
C THR A 42 8.60 -1.77 5.20
N LEU A 43 8.77 -2.57 4.15
CA LEU A 43 9.74 -2.29 3.09
C LEU A 43 9.40 -1.02 2.30
N LEU A 44 8.15 -0.84 1.91
CA LEU A 44 7.69 0.34 1.18
C LEU A 44 7.80 1.61 2.03
N GLN A 45 7.46 1.54 3.32
CA GLN A 45 7.62 2.65 4.26
C GLN A 45 9.10 2.99 4.46
N ALA A 46 9.99 2.00 4.57
CA ALA A 46 11.43 2.22 4.67
C ALA A 46 12.01 2.87 3.40
N ALA A 47 11.44 2.57 2.23
CA ALA A 47 11.76 3.24 0.97
C ALA A 47 11.15 4.66 0.84
N GLY A 48 10.45 5.14 1.87
CA GLY A 48 9.91 6.51 1.92
C GLY A 48 8.52 6.69 1.31
N HIS A 49 7.80 5.60 1.01
CA HIS A 49 6.43 5.64 0.49
C HIS A 49 5.38 5.69 1.61
N SER A 50 4.25 6.32 1.32
CA SER A 50 3.03 6.18 2.13
C SER A 50 2.35 4.87 1.79
N VAL A 51 1.83 4.16 2.79
CA VAL A 51 1.17 2.86 2.58
C VAL A 51 -0.07 2.75 3.46
N THR A 52 -1.21 2.45 2.84
CA THR A 52 -2.44 2.06 3.54
C THR A 52 -2.71 0.58 3.28
N CYS A 53 -2.89 -0.21 4.33
CA CYS A 53 -3.35 -1.60 4.24
C CYS A 53 -4.80 -1.62 4.72
N VAL A 54 -5.71 -2.13 3.91
CA VAL A 54 -7.15 -2.09 4.17
C VAL A 54 -7.61 -3.47 4.64
N ASP A 55 -8.41 -3.52 5.69
CA ASP A 55 -9.26 -4.68 6.01
C ASP A 55 -10.60 -4.49 5.29
N LEU A 56 -10.98 -5.47 4.47
CA LEU A 56 -12.29 -5.51 3.82
C LEU A 56 -13.37 -5.97 4.82
N SER A 57 -14.65 -5.87 4.46
CA SER A 57 -15.73 -6.24 5.38
C SER A 57 -15.59 -7.70 5.84
N SER A 58 -15.77 -7.94 7.14
CA SER A 58 -15.66 -9.25 7.79
C SER A 58 -14.28 -9.91 7.68
N ALA A 59 -13.23 -9.13 7.37
CA ALA A 59 -11.87 -9.60 7.24
C ALA A 59 -10.93 -8.96 8.27
N GLY A 60 -9.82 -9.65 8.56
CA GLY A 60 -8.81 -9.17 9.51
C GLY A 60 -9.37 -8.87 10.89
N ILE A 61 -9.36 -7.59 11.29
CA ILE A 61 -9.87 -7.13 12.59
C ILE A 61 -11.33 -6.65 12.54
N ASP A 62 -11.95 -6.63 11.37
CA ASP A 62 -13.35 -6.22 11.24
C ASP A 62 -14.27 -7.24 11.92
N PRO A 63 -15.13 -6.80 12.87
CA PRO A 63 -15.93 -7.71 13.68
C PRO A 63 -17.22 -8.17 13.01
N SER A 64 -17.51 -7.76 11.76
CA SER A 64 -18.75 -8.16 11.09
C SER A 64 -18.75 -9.64 10.72
N ASP A 65 -19.93 -10.25 10.73
CA ASP A 65 -20.09 -11.66 10.39
C ASP A 65 -19.96 -11.86 8.88
N ALA A 66 -18.99 -12.66 8.46
CA ALA A 66 -18.77 -13.00 7.06
C ALA A 66 -19.97 -13.70 6.42
N ASN A 67 -20.81 -14.41 7.20
CA ASN A 67 -22.03 -15.04 6.68
C ASN A 67 -23.14 -14.03 6.37
N ALA A 68 -23.04 -12.81 6.89
CA ALA A 68 -23.97 -11.73 6.61
C ALA A 68 -23.64 -11.00 5.28
N LEU A 69 -22.45 -11.23 4.72
CA LEU A 69 -22.06 -10.65 3.42
C LEU A 69 -22.66 -11.47 2.27
N SER A 70 -23.58 -10.84 1.54
CA SER A 70 -24.29 -11.48 0.42
C SER A 70 -23.78 -11.07 -0.96
N SER A 71 -22.78 -10.18 -1.05
CA SER A 71 -22.21 -9.73 -2.33
C SER A 71 -20.77 -9.25 -2.20
N PHE A 72 -20.07 -9.23 -3.34
CA PHE A 72 -18.73 -8.63 -3.46
C PHE A 72 -18.75 -7.12 -3.21
N ASP A 73 -19.79 -6.42 -3.66
CA ASP A 73 -19.94 -4.98 -3.39
C ASP A 73 -20.01 -4.69 -1.88
N ALA A 74 -20.66 -5.56 -1.11
CA ALA A 74 -20.72 -5.46 0.36
C ALA A 74 -19.34 -5.74 1.00
N TYR A 75 -18.59 -6.68 0.45
CA TYR A 75 -17.23 -7.01 0.88
C TYR A 75 -16.25 -5.85 0.61
N ASP A 76 -16.35 -5.21 -0.56
CA ASP A 76 -15.45 -4.14 -1.01
C ASP A 76 -15.83 -2.75 -0.49
N GLN A 77 -16.92 -2.63 0.28
CA GLN A 77 -17.39 -1.34 0.82
C GLN A 77 -16.30 -0.50 1.49
N PRO A 78 -15.41 -1.08 2.33
CA PRO A 78 -14.37 -0.27 2.98
C PRO A 78 -13.41 0.38 1.99
N LEU A 79 -13.11 -0.29 0.87
CA LEU A 79 -12.25 0.25 -0.17
C LEU A 79 -12.93 1.43 -0.90
N ILE A 80 -14.19 1.28 -1.29
CA ILE A 80 -14.91 2.27 -2.10
C ILE A 80 -15.28 3.50 -1.27
N THR A 81 -15.88 3.28 -0.11
CA THR A 81 -16.48 4.34 0.70
C THR A 81 -15.45 5.06 1.56
N HIS A 82 -14.50 4.34 2.16
CA HIS A 82 -13.56 4.98 3.09
C HIS A 82 -12.27 5.43 2.42
N LEU A 83 -11.82 4.75 1.38
CA LEU A 83 -10.55 5.08 0.75
C LEU A 83 -10.74 5.89 -0.54
N LEU A 84 -11.40 5.33 -1.55
CA LEU A 84 -11.54 5.97 -2.87
C LEU A 84 -12.33 7.28 -2.83
N SER A 85 -13.31 7.39 -1.93
CA SER A 85 -14.14 8.59 -1.80
C SER A 85 -13.46 9.73 -1.05
N ASN A 86 -12.41 9.46 -0.27
CA ASN A 86 -11.68 10.44 0.55
C ASN A 86 -10.29 10.79 0.00
N LEU A 87 -9.94 10.30 -1.19
CA LEU A 87 -8.66 10.62 -1.81
C LEU A 87 -8.61 12.11 -2.21
N PRO A 88 -7.56 12.85 -1.82
CA PRO A 88 -7.29 14.19 -2.32
C PRO A 88 -7.26 14.24 -3.85
N ALA A 89 -7.67 15.35 -4.46
CA ALA A 89 -7.76 15.47 -5.92
C ALA A 89 -6.41 15.30 -6.65
N ASP A 90 -5.30 15.57 -5.97
CA ASP A 90 -3.93 15.36 -6.44
C ASP A 90 -3.46 13.90 -6.38
N GLN A 91 -4.27 13.00 -5.81
CA GLN A 91 -3.95 11.58 -5.62
C GLN A 91 -4.99 10.65 -6.25
N LYS A 92 -5.97 11.19 -6.98
CA LYS A 92 -7.03 10.43 -7.65
C LYS A 92 -6.65 9.97 -9.05
#